data_AF-A0A397HNQ3-F1
#
_entry.id   AF-A0A397HNQ3-F1
#
_cell.length_a   1.000
_cell.length_b   1.000
_cell.length_c   1.000
_cell.angle_alpha   90.00
_cell.angle_beta   90.00
_cell.angle_gamma   90.00
#
_symmetry.space_group_name_H-M   'P 1'
#
loop_
_entity.id
_entity.type
_entity.pdbx_description
1 polymer ?
#
loop_
_entity_poly.entity_id
_entity_poly.type
_entity_poly.pdbx_seq_one_letter_code
_entity_poly.pdbx_strand_id
1 'polypeptide(L)'
;MSSCEICSECNQEYHGFKWCNPCNSKCFQNDFNNWTSGNGKIDKFIQDSQLNANGHWEVIEWIPYDRFKYVKQIGRGGFGTTYYARWIDGFIEKWNIKNQQRERWNEYEVALKKLDNFVNFDDVLDEVKTKVASIRFYGITLDPETNKYMMVLEYAEDGNLREYSKINFNNIN
;
A
#
# COMPACT_ATOMS: atom_id res chain seq x y z
N MET A 1 -15.67 16.12 19.90
CA MET A 1 -15.12 15.11 20.81
C MET A 1 -15.46 13.75 20.21
N SER A 2 -14.51 13.04 19.59
CA SER A 2 -14.78 11.67 19.13
C SER A 2 -14.84 10.77 20.36
N SER A 3 -15.94 10.05 20.56
CA SER A 3 -16.05 9.05 21.61
C SER A 3 -14.97 7.99 21.44
N CYS A 4 -14.27 7.67 22.52
CA CYS A 4 -13.41 6.49 22.59
C CYS A 4 -14.30 5.25 22.53
N GLU A 5 -14.06 4.34 21.59
CA GLU A 5 -14.77 3.06 21.52
C GLU A 5 -13.91 1.98 22.17
N ILE A 6 -14.54 1.08 22.93
CA ILE A 6 -13.87 -0.08 23.52
C ILE A 6 -14.01 -1.24 22.54
N CYS A 7 -12.89 -1.85 22.17
CA CYS A 7 -12.89 -3.05 21.34
C CYS A 7 -13.50 -4.23 22.08
N SER A 8 -14.52 -4.87 21.51
CA SER A 8 -15.20 -6.01 22.12
C SER A 8 -14.37 -7.29 22.19
N GLU A 9 -13.24 -7.37 21.47
CA GLU A 9 -12.37 -8.55 21.46
C GLU A 9 -11.27 -8.48 22.52
N CYS A 10 -10.63 -7.31 22.68
CA CYS A 10 -9.48 -7.13 23.57
C CYS A 10 -9.74 -6.18 24.75
N ASN A 11 -10.93 -5.58 24.84
CA ASN A 11 -11.34 -4.60 25.84
C ASN A 11 -10.41 -3.37 25.94
N GLN A 12 -9.65 -3.07 24.88
CA GLN A 12 -8.83 -1.87 24.80
C GLN A 12 -9.57 -0.74 24.09
N GLU A 13 -9.30 0.48 24.57
CA GLU A 13 -9.74 1.72 23.94
C GLU A 13 -9.03 1.93 22.60
N TYR A 14 -9.77 2.38 21.59
CA TYR A 14 -9.19 2.89 20.35
C TYR A 14 -9.85 4.18 19.90
N HIS A 15 -9.06 5.02 19.25
CA HIS A 15 -9.49 6.32 18.75
C HIS A 15 -9.83 6.22 17.26
N GLY A 16 -11.08 6.52 16.89
CA GLY A 16 -11.49 6.70 15.50
C GLY A 16 -12.24 5.52 14.85
N PHE A 17 -12.25 5.50 13.51
CA PHE A 17 -13.07 4.62 12.67
C PHE A 17 -12.61 3.15 12.72
N LYS A 18 -13.30 2.31 13.50
CA LYS A 18 -13.29 0.82 13.36
C LYS A 18 -11.91 0.14 13.27
N TRP A 19 -10.85 0.76 13.79
CA TRP A 19 -9.49 0.20 13.77
C TRP A 19 -8.99 -0.01 15.20
N CYS A 20 -9.00 -1.27 15.65
CA CYS A 20 -8.35 -1.65 16.91
C CYS A 20 -6.92 -2.09 16.60
N ASN A 21 -5.92 -1.26 16.93
CA ASN A 21 -4.51 -1.54 16.67
C ASN A 21 -4.07 -2.90 17.27
N PRO A 22 -4.30 -3.21 18.56
CA PRO A 22 -3.93 -4.52 19.14
C PRO A 22 -4.50 -5.72 18.40
N CYS A 23 -5.79 -5.67 18.01
CA CYS A 23 -6.43 -6.77 17.29
C CYS A 23 -5.86 -6.94 15.89
N ASN A 24 -5.70 -5.85 15.12
CA ASN A 24 -5.12 -5.92 13.78
C ASN A 24 -3.66 -6.39 13.85
N SER A 25 -2.85 -5.85 14.77
CA SER A 25 -1.45 -6.22 14.99
C SER A 25 -1.30 -7.72 15.28
N LYS A 26 -2.12 -8.26 16.20
CA LYS A 26 -2.15 -9.70 16.49
C LYS A 26 -2.55 -10.53 15.26
N CYS A 27 -3.53 -10.06 14.49
CA CYS A 27 -3.95 -10.75 13.26
C CYS A 27 -2.87 -10.73 12.18
N PHE A 28 -2.07 -9.66 12.09
CA PHE A 28 -0.91 -9.60 11.21
C PHE A 28 0.18 -10.58 11.64
N GLN A 29 0.51 -10.62 12.94
CA GLN A 29 1.52 -11.54 13.49
C GLN A 29 1.23 -13.00 13.15
N ASN A 30 -0.05 -13.41 13.22
CA ASN A 30 -0.45 -14.78 12.88
C ASN A 30 -0.17 -15.16 11.41
N ASP A 31 -0.06 -14.17 10.52
CA ASP A 31 0.16 -14.38 9.09
C ASP A 31 1.62 -14.18 8.64
N PHE A 32 2.52 -13.76 9.52
CA PHE A 32 3.91 -13.46 9.14
C PHE A 32 4.67 -14.65 8.56
N ASN A 33 4.26 -15.88 8.89
CA ASN A 33 4.85 -17.10 8.34
C ASN A 33 4.16 -17.58 7.05
N ASN A 34 3.05 -16.94 6.64
CA ASN A 34 2.24 -17.35 5.49
C ASN A 34 2.66 -16.66 4.18
N TRP A 35 3.56 -15.67 4.25
CA TRP A 35 4.08 -14.98 3.08
C TRP A 35 5.54 -14.57 3.30
N THR A 36 6.26 -14.38 2.20
CA THR A 36 7.58 -13.75 2.18
C THR A 36 7.79 -13.09 0.83
N SER A 37 8.51 -11.97 0.81
CA SER A 37 9.00 -11.36 -0.42
C SER A 37 10.24 -12.06 -1.00
N GLY A 38 10.84 -12.98 -0.24
CA GLY A 38 12.19 -13.50 -0.51
C GLY A 38 13.30 -12.55 -0.06
N ASN A 39 12.99 -11.41 0.57
CA ASN A 39 13.95 -10.45 1.10
C ASN A 39 13.61 -10.07 2.54
N GLY A 40 14.44 -10.50 3.49
CA GLY A 40 14.22 -10.27 4.92
C GLY A 40 14.18 -8.80 5.35
N LYS A 41 14.80 -7.87 4.60
CA LYS A 41 14.68 -6.42 4.90
C LYS A 41 13.29 -5.89 4.54
N ILE A 42 12.76 -6.31 3.39
CA ILE A 42 11.41 -5.95 2.95
C ILE A 42 10.38 -6.58 3.88
N ASP A 43 10.53 -7.86 4.21
CA ASP A 43 9.63 -8.57 5.10
C ASP A 43 9.56 -7.89 6.47
N LYS A 44 10.73 -7.55 7.05
CA LYS A 44 10.80 -6.83 8.32
C LYS A 44 10.13 -5.46 8.24
N PHE A 45 10.38 -4.69 7.18
CA PHE A 45 9.75 -3.38 7.01
C PHE A 45 8.22 -3.47 6.96
N ILE A 46 7.69 -4.43 6.20
CA ILE A 46 6.25 -4.66 6.09
C ILE A 46 5.66 -5.10 7.44
N GLN A 47 6.31 -6.03 8.14
CA GLN A 47 5.90 -6.47 9.47
C GLN A 47 5.90 -5.30 10.47
N ASP A 48 6.97 -4.52 10.52
CA ASP A 48 7.08 -3.34 11.39
C ASP A 48 5.98 -2.31 11.09
N SER A 49 5.67 -2.06 9.82
CA SER A 49 4.55 -1.19 9.43
C SER A 49 3.20 -1.74 9.91
N GLN A 50 2.93 -3.03 9.69
CA GLN A 50 1.68 -3.68 10.07
C GLN A 50 1.45 -3.70 11.60
N LEU A 51 2.51 -3.89 12.38
CA LEU A 51 2.44 -3.90 13.85
C LEU A 51 2.15 -2.53 14.45
N ASN A 52 2.57 -1.46 13.77
CA ASN A 52 2.50 -0.08 14.27
C ASN A 52 1.37 0.74 13.62
N ALA A 53 0.63 0.17 12.67
CA ALA A 53 -0.40 0.88 11.92
C ALA A 53 -1.56 1.35 12.83
N ASN A 54 -1.86 2.64 12.78
CA ASN A 54 -2.98 3.27 13.50
C ASN A 54 -4.26 3.36 12.67
N GLY A 55 -4.20 2.91 11.42
CA GLY A 55 -5.34 2.82 10.52
C GLY A 55 -4.97 2.07 9.24
N HIS A 56 -5.97 1.76 8.44
CA HIS A 56 -5.79 1.00 7.20
C HIS A 56 -4.93 1.71 6.15
N TRP A 57 -4.80 3.04 6.23
CA TRP A 57 -3.98 3.83 5.31
C TRP A 57 -2.48 3.70 5.60
N GLU A 58 -2.10 3.25 6.80
CA GLU A 58 -0.72 2.98 7.21
C GLU A 58 -0.28 1.53 6.97
N VAL A 59 -1.22 0.66 6.60
CA VAL A 59 -0.93 -0.75 6.33
C VAL A 59 -0.22 -0.89 4.98
N ILE A 60 0.97 -1.46 5.03
CA ILE A 60 1.74 -1.85 3.86
C ILE A 60 1.64 -3.36 3.71
N GLU A 61 1.43 -3.85 2.48
CA GLU A 61 1.29 -5.27 2.17
C GLU A 61 2.40 -5.77 1.24
N TRP A 62 2.81 -7.02 1.46
CA TRP A 62 3.41 -7.80 0.38
C TRP A 62 2.28 -8.31 -0.50
N ILE A 63 2.31 -7.96 -1.78
CA ILE A 63 1.23 -8.29 -2.72
C ILE A 63 1.82 -9.21 -3.80
N PRO A 64 1.41 -10.48 -3.87
CA PRO A 64 1.82 -11.38 -4.94
C PRO A 64 1.42 -10.81 -6.31
N TYR A 65 2.32 -10.92 -7.29
CA TYR A 65 2.13 -10.26 -8.59
C TYR A 65 0.92 -10.77 -9.37
N ASP A 66 0.54 -12.03 -9.16
CA ASP A 66 -0.64 -12.67 -9.77
C ASP A 66 -1.98 -12.09 -9.25
N ARG A 67 -1.96 -11.25 -8.22
CA ARG A 67 -3.13 -10.48 -7.76
C ARG A 67 -3.40 -9.24 -8.63
N PHE A 68 -2.53 -8.93 -9.60
CA PHE A 68 -2.71 -7.82 -10.52
C PHE A 68 -3.22 -8.29 -11.89
N LYS A 69 -4.28 -7.63 -12.38
CA LYS A 69 -4.85 -7.82 -13.72
C LYS A 69 -4.70 -6.56 -14.56
N TYR A 70 -4.79 -6.73 -15.88
CA TYR A 70 -4.76 -5.64 -16.86
C TYR A 70 -3.54 -4.72 -16.71
N VAL A 71 -2.37 -5.32 -16.40
CA VAL A 71 -1.13 -4.57 -16.21
C VAL A 71 -0.74 -3.90 -17.53
N LYS A 72 -0.67 -2.56 -17.55
CA LYS A 72 -0.35 -1.77 -18.74
C LYS A 72 0.61 -0.66 -18.39
N GLN A 73 1.69 -0.51 -19.14
CA GLN A 73 2.59 0.63 -18.99
C GLN A 73 1.84 1.93 -19.34
N ILE A 74 1.88 2.90 -18.42
CA ILE A 74 1.21 4.21 -18.57
C ILE A 74 2.19 5.38 -18.61
N GLY A 75 3.45 5.17 -18.21
CA GLY A 75 4.44 6.22 -18.28
C GLY A 75 5.84 5.71 -17.99
N ARG A 76 6.83 6.44 -18.52
CA ARG A 76 8.24 6.26 -18.17
C ARG A 76 8.85 7.63 -17.94
N GLY A 77 9.49 7.82 -16.79
CA GLY A 77 10.17 9.04 -16.41
C GLY A 77 11.61 8.78 -16.00
N GLY A 78 12.33 9.82 -15.59
CA GLY A 78 13.72 9.70 -15.12
C GLY A 78 13.89 8.86 -13.85
N PHE A 79 12.80 8.56 -13.14
CA PHE A 79 12.78 7.78 -11.89
C PHE A 79 12.17 6.38 -12.05
N GLY A 80 12.03 5.89 -13.29
CA GLY A 80 11.53 4.56 -13.57
C GLY A 80 10.25 4.53 -14.42
N THR A 81 9.64 3.36 -14.45
CA THR A 81 8.49 3.04 -15.31
C THR A 81 7.26 2.77 -14.45
N THR A 82 6.13 3.36 -14.82
CA THR A 82 4.85 3.22 -14.13
C THR A 82 3.87 2.44 -14.98
N TYR A 83 3.15 1.53 -14.34
CA TYR A 83 2.12 0.70 -14.92
C TYR A 83 0.81 0.92 -14.17
N TYR A 84 -0.30 0.94 -14.90
CA TYR A 84 -1.62 0.74 -14.33
C TYR A 84 -1.84 -0.75 -14.08
N ALA A 85 -2.57 -1.10 -13.02
CA ALA A 85 -3.09 -2.43 -12.80
C ALA A 85 -4.38 -2.40 -11.99
N ARG A 86 -5.19 -3.46 -12.10
CA ARG A 86 -6.28 -3.76 -11.18
C ARG A 86 -5.83 -4.78 -10.15
N TRP A 87 -5.84 -4.39 -8.89
CA TRP A 87 -5.58 -5.27 -7.77
C TRP A 87 -6.87 -5.95 -7.33
N ILE A 88 -6.98 -7.26 -7.54
CA ILE A 88 -8.25 -7.99 -7.39
C ILE A 88 -8.74 -8.14 -5.95
N ASP A 89 -7.83 -8.05 -4.97
CA ASP A 89 -8.20 -8.09 -3.55
C ASP A 89 -8.54 -6.72 -2.99
N GLY A 90 -7.90 -5.68 -3.52
CA GLY A 90 -7.84 -4.36 -2.89
C GLY A 90 -7.11 -4.37 -1.54
N PHE A 91 -7.02 -3.18 -0.94
CA PHE A 91 -6.36 -2.99 0.34
C PHE A 91 -7.18 -3.53 1.51
N ILE A 92 -6.48 -3.92 2.58
CA ILE A 92 -7.10 -4.27 3.87
C ILE A 92 -7.79 -3.03 4.44
N GLU A 93 -9.10 -3.13 4.71
CA GLU A 93 -9.88 -2.05 5.34
C GLU A 93 -9.86 -2.17 6.86
N LYS A 94 -10.16 -3.38 7.40
CA LYS A 94 -10.19 -3.63 8.83
C LYS A 94 -10.25 -5.12 9.17
N TRP A 95 -9.95 -5.45 10.42
CA TRP A 95 -10.32 -6.71 11.03
C TRP A 95 -11.80 -6.73 11.44
N ASN A 96 -12.58 -7.67 10.92
CA ASN A 96 -13.94 -7.90 11.39
C ASN A 96 -13.92 -8.90 12.54
N ILE A 97 -14.12 -8.39 13.75
CA ILE A 97 -14.16 -9.17 15.00
C ILE A 97 -15.26 -10.24 14.98
N LYS A 98 -16.44 -9.95 14.44
CA LYS A 98 -17.58 -10.88 14.45
C LYS A 98 -17.34 -12.08 13.54
N ASN A 99 -16.78 -11.83 12.37
CA ASN A 99 -16.54 -12.83 11.35
C ASN A 99 -15.14 -13.45 11.44
N GLN A 100 -14.29 -12.92 12.33
CA GLN A 100 -12.89 -13.33 12.52
C GLN A 100 -12.13 -13.38 11.18
N GLN A 101 -12.32 -12.36 10.36
CA GLN A 101 -11.71 -12.28 9.02
C GLN A 101 -11.32 -10.85 8.68
N ARG A 102 -10.33 -10.72 7.79
CA ARG A 102 -9.97 -9.42 7.21
C ARG A 102 -10.99 -9.00 6.17
N GLU A 103 -11.48 -7.78 6.30
CA GLU A 103 -12.26 -7.13 5.25
C GLU A 103 -11.31 -6.35 4.34
N ARG A 104 -11.58 -6.45 3.04
CA ARG A 104 -10.86 -5.73 2.01
C ARG A 104 -11.82 -4.88 1.20
N TRP A 105 -11.29 -3.84 0.58
CA TRP A 105 -12.08 -2.91 -0.23
C TRP A 105 -12.68 -3.56 -1.50
N ASN A 106 -12.18 -4.72 -1.94
CA ASN A 106 -12.41 -5.36 -3.25
C ASN A 106 -11.57 -4.74 -4.37
N GLU A 107 -11.82 -5.14 -5.62
CA GLU A 107 -11.06 -4.73 -6.80
C GLU A 107 -10.77 -3.22 -6.79
N TYR A 108 -9.49 -2.87 -6.84
CA TYR A 108 -9.02 -1.49 -6.72
C TYR A 108 -7.97 -1.18 -7.78
N GLU A 109 -7.98 0.04 -8.30
CA GLU A 109 -7.02 0.49 -9.30
C GLU A 109 -5.74 1.03 -8.64
N VAL A 110 -4.59 0.59 -9.14
CA VAL A 110 -3.29 0.94 -8.57
C VAL A 110 -2.27 1.27 -9.64
N ALA A 111 -1.28 2.07 -9.24
CA ALA A 111 -0.08 2.32 -10.02
C ALA A 111 1.05 1.42 -9.50
N LEU A 112 1.58 0.56 -10.36
CA LEU A 112 2.80 -0.20 -10.09
C LEU A 112 4.00 0.60 -10.59
N LYS A 113 4.84 1.10 -9.67
CA LYS A 113 6.05 1.86 -10.03
C LYS A 113 7.27 0.98 -9.89
N LYS A 114 7.94 0.76 -11.02
CA LYS A 114 9.21 0.04 -11.13
C LYS A 114 10.35 1.03 -11.20
N LEU A 115 11.24 1.02 -10.22
CA LEU A 115 12.41 1.88 -10.21
C LEU A 115 13.53 1.22 -11.03
N ASP A 116 14.12 1.97 -11.96
CA ASP A 116 15.13 1.43 -12.87
C ASP A 116 16.41 0.98 -12.12
N ASN A 117 16.73 1.66 -11.01
CA ASN A 117 17.90 1.47 -10.16
C ASN A 117 17.54 1.15 -8.70
N PHE A 118 16.91 0.00 -8.44
CA PHE A 118 16.94 -0.60 -7.09
C PHE A 118 18.39 -1.05 -6.80
N VAL A 119 19.25 -0.12 -6.39
CA VAL A 119 20.60 -0.48 -5.90
C VAL A 119 20.49 -0.96 -4.45
N ASN A 120 19.62 -0.35 -3.65
CA ASN A 120 19.31 -0.81 -2.30
C ASN A 120 17.87 -0.44 -1.87
N PHE A 121 17.30 -1.20 -0.93
CA PHE A 121 15.95 -0.97 -0.39
C PHE A 121 15.83 0.38 0.34
N ASP A 122 16.94 0.89 0.86
CA ASP A 122 16.99 2.17 1.58
C ASP A 122 16.61 3.36 0.69
N ASP A 123 16.93 3.32 -0.62
CA ASP A 123 16.51 4.36 -1.58
C ASP A 123 14.98 4.42 -1.74
N VAL A 124 14.32 3.26 -1.61
CA VAL A 124 12.86 3.14 -1.66
C VAL A 124 12.24 3.64 -0.39
N LEU A 125 12.84 3.36 0.77
CA LEU A 125 12.39 3.93 2.04
C LEU A 125 12.49 5.45 2.05
N ASP A 126 13.55 6.02 1.49
CA ASP A 126 13.68 7.48 1.38
C ASP A 126 12.68 8.07 0.39
N GLU A 127 12.41 7.42 -0.75
CA GLU A 127 11.35 7.87 -1.66
C GLU A 127 9.96 7.75 -1.01
N VAL A 128 9.70 6.68 -0.26
CA VAL A 128 8.47 6.51 0.53
C VAL A 128 8.35 7.65 1.53
N LYS A 129 9.36 7.89 2.37
CA LYS A 129 9.32 8.93 3.41
C LYS A 129 9.19 10.36 2.86
N THR A 130 9.80 10.65 1.70
CA THR A 130 9.86 12.02 1.15
C THR A 130 8.72 12.38 0.20
N LYS A 131 8.12 11.41 -0.52
CA LYS A 131 7.08 11.69 -1.54
C LYS A 131 5.69 11.15 -1.20
N VAL A 132 5.54 10.23 -0.24
CA VAL A 132 4.25 9.58 0.12
C VAL A 132 3.38 10.48 1.00
N ALA A 133 3.81 11.71 1.31
CA ALA A 133 2.96 12.69 2.00
C ALA A 133 1.66 13.04 1.25
N SER A 134 1.50 12.64 -0.02
CA SER A 134 0.28 12.96 -0.81
C SER A 134 -0.27 11.81 -1.67
N ILE A 135 0.39 10.65 -1.76
CA ILE A 135 -0.06 9.49 -2.57
C ILE A 135 -0.02 8.27 -1.67
N ARG A 136 -1.12 7.53 -1.56
CA ARG A 136 -1.14 6.34 -0.69
C ARG A 136 -0.20 5.25 -1.22
N PHE A 137 0.62 4.70 -0.31
CA PHE A 137 1.50 3.55 -0.56
C PHE A 137 0.88 2.29 0.03
N TYR A 138 0.51 1.35 -0.83
CA TYR A 138 -0.19 0.14 -0.44
C TYR A 138 0.74 -1.02 -0.14
N GLY A 139 1.91 -1.08 -0.78
CA GLY A 139 2.69 -2.30 -0.71
C GLY A 139 3.80 -2.42 -1.73
N ILE A 140 4.36 -3.62 -1.74
CA ILE A 140 5.45 -4.02 -2.62
C ILE A 140 5.07 -5.33 -3.30
N THR A 141 5.43 -5.45 -4.58
CA THR A 141 5.33 -6.68 -5.35
C THR A 141 6.66 -6.97 -6.04
N LEU A 142 6.85 -8.20 -6.51
CA LEU A 142 7.99 -8.59 -7.36
C LEU A 142 7.49 -8.92 -8.76
N ASP A 143 8.03 -8.23 -9.76
CA ASP A 143 7.77 -8.51 -11.16
C ASP A 143 8.43 -9.85 -11.55
N PRO A 144 7.66 -10.90 -11.91
CA PRO A 144 8.21 -12.21 -12.22
C PRO A 144 9.02 -12.23 -13.51
N GLU A 145 8.80 -11.30 -14.45
CA GLU A 145 9.53 -11.26 -15.73
C GLU A 145 10.93 -10.69 -15.57
N THR A 146 11.11 -9.74 -14.66
CA THR A 146 12.38 -9.03 -14.49
C THR A 146 13.05 -9.24 -13.15
N ASN A 147 12.38 -9.93 -12.23
CA ASN A 147 12.82 -10.16 -10.87
C ASN A 147 13.17 -8.85 -10.13
N LYS A 148 12.42 -7.78 -10.42
CA LYS A 148 12.59 -6.46 -9.79
C LYS A 148 11.38 -6.14 -8.93
N TYR A 149 11.63 -5.59 -7.75
CA TYR A 149 10.56 -5.10 -6.88
C TYR A 149 9.89 -3.86 -7.50
N MET A 150 8.60 -3.73 -7.24
CA MET A 150 7.78 -2.59 -7.64
C MET A 150 6.98 -2.08 -6.44
N MET A 151 6.82 -0.77 -6.37
CA MET A 151 5.94 -0.12 -5.41
C MET A 151 4.50 -0.18 -5.92
N VAL A 152 3.55 -0.44 -5.02
CA VAL A 152 2.11 -0.38 -5.29
C VAL A 152 1.57 0.90 -4.68
N LEU A 153 1.13 1.81 -5.53
CA LEU A 153 0.72 3.17 -5.20
C LEU A 153 -0.72 3.42 -5.63
N GLU A 154 -1.33 4.43 -5.05
CA GLU A 154 -2.59 4.98 -5.53
C GLU A 154 -2.48 5.44 -6.98
N TYR A 155 -3.47 5.00 -7.76
CA TYR A 155 -3.62 5.44 -9.14
C TYR A 155 -4.31 6.81 -9.16
N ALA A 156 -3.65 7.81 -9.74
CA ALA A 156 -4.24 9.13 -9.94
C ALA A 156 -4.97 9.15 -11.29
N GLU A 157 -6.30 9.12 -11.25
CA GLU A 157 -7.17 9.12 -12.44
C GLU A 157 -6.97 10.38 -13.31
N ASP A 158 -6.65 11.53 -12.71
CA ASP A 158 -6.42 12.82 -13.39
C ASP A 158 -5.04 12.93 -14.08
N GLY A 159 -4.30 11.84 -14.19
CA GLY A 159 -2.96 11.81 -14.78
C GLY A 159 -1.86 12.26 -13.81
N ASN A 160 -0.67 12.53 -14.35
CA ASN A 160 0.45 12.94 -13.51
C ASN A 160 0.31 14.43 -13.08
N LEU A 161 0.87 14.81 -11.93
CA LEU A 161 0.93 16.20 -11.44
C LEU A 161 1.40 17.22 -12.50
N ARG A 162 2.24 16.77 -13.45
CA ARG A 162 2.77 17.59 -14.55
C ARG A 162 1.72 17.86 -15.63
N GLU A 163 0.83 16.92 -15.89
CA GLU A 163 -0.32 17.06 -16.80
C GLU A 163 -1.40 17.94 -16.17
N TYR A 164 -1.72 17.71 -14.90
CA TYR A 164 -2.61 18.59 -14.14
C TYR A 164 -2.10 20.04 -14.11
N SER A 165 -0.79 20.25 -13.92
CA SER A 165 -0.17 21.57 -13.99
C SER A 165 -0.30 22.19 -15.39
N LYS A 166 -0.05 21.43 -16.47
CA LYS A 166 -0.18 21.93 -17.85
C LYS A 166 -1.61 22.32 -18.21
N ILE A 167 -2.60 21.55 -17.78
CA ILE A 167 -4.02 21.84 -18.02
C ILE A 167 -4.43 23.13 -17.31
N ASN A 168 -4.00 23.29 -16.05
CA ASN A 168 -4.37 24.48 -15.26
C ASN A 168 -3.64 25.76 -15.70
N PHE A 169 -2.41 25.69 -16.21
CA PHE A 169 -1.75 26.88 -16.80
C PHE A 169 -2.42 27.35 -18.10
N ASN A 170 -3.00 26.43 -18.89
CA ASN A 170 -3.66 26.79 -20.15
C ASN A 170 -5.06 27.38 -19.97
N ASN A 171 -5.67 27.22 -18.79
CA ASN A 171 -7.00 27.75 -18.46
C ASN A 171 -6.96 29.13 -17.78
N ILE A 172 -5.78 29.77 -17.71
CA ILE A 172 -5.57 31.11 -17.09
C ILE A 172 -5.36 32.22 -18.16
N ASN A 173 -5.55 31.93 -19.45
CA ASN A 173 -5.52 32.95 -20.51
C ASN A 173 -6.90 33.22 -21.11
#